data_AF-A0A0B5AN08-F1
#
_entry.id   AF-A0A0B5AN08-F1
#
_cell.length_a   1.000
_cell.length_b   1.000
_cell.length_c   1.000
_cell.angle_alpha   90.00
_cell.angle_beta   90.00
_cell.angle_gamma   90.00
#
_symmetry.space_group_name_H-M   'P 1'
#
loop_
_entity.id
_entity.type
_entity.pdbx_description
1 polymer ?
#
loop_
_entity_poly.entity_id
_entity_poly.type
_entity_poly.pdbx_seq_one_letter_code
_entity_poly.pdbx_strand_id
1 'polypeptide(L)'
;MVNKDKYYKIIAHNLLSEFCIKFSKYQSQLKSNLRSFDLDISKALPKVFQGNHFYMEAVYSIDKKQVLINFFEDNETSYRTFMGNGEVIDYLDTTGTWSKSNTAIKAINSNVRIEGMTIKDIRPFRLEGNSELYFQDLQIELPNGKDKTIDYGILLSFEKFYEIYKDINNFVFTLYNMYWMHFEKYKEKLNAKSSEQYNHVQYIERVLKQMEFYFYEKVPEKQIDDFFKDNPYISEVTLGLVDIKSQVVLKDVLKMYGQDLKPDALGLDPVNNRWTIIDYKLGNKKNIVKGANGVRASLMSSVSDLEAQLRTYRNYFDDSTHRESFLNKNGFSVSKGPNTIGIIGYVDETSIKDFEELMSEKPQWFKVLPYNYIKAKMEVHLSKIKNLR
;
A
#
# COMPACT_ATOMS: atom_id res chain seq x y z
N MET A 1 -8.42 -38.88 17.05
CA MET A 1 -7.76 -37.56 17.06
C MET A 1 -7.47 -37.16 15.62
N VAL A 2 -8.07 -36.07 15.12
CA VAL A 2 -7.68 -35.52 13.81
C VAL A 2 -6.25 -35.03 13.93
N ASN A 3 -5.36 -35.49 13.05
CA ASN A 3 -3.97 -35.02 12.99
C ASN A 3 -3.97 -33.54 12.60
N LYS A 4 -3.86 -32.65 13.60
CA LYS A 4 -3.90 -31.20 13.43
C LYS A 4 -2.90 -30.74 12.37
N ASP A 5 -1.75 -31.39 12.26
CA ASP A 5 -0.70 -31.03 11.30
C ASP A 5 -1.13 -31.30 9.86
N LYS A 6 -1.88 -32.38 9.62
CA LYS A 6 -2.45 -32.67 8.30
C LYS A 6 -3.43 -31.58 7.88
N TYR A 7 -4.24 -31.08 8.81
CA TYR A 7 -5.20 -30.01 8.57
C TYR A 7 -4.52 -28.66 8.29
N TYR A 8 -3.51 -28.30 9.08
CA TYR A 8 -2.72 -27.08 8.84
C TYR A 8 -2.01 -27.10 7.49
N LYS A 9 -1.47 -28.25 7.07
CA LYS A 9 -0.84 -28.39 5.75
C LYS A 9 -1.81 -28.09 4.61
N ILE A 10 -3.03 -28.63 4.69
CA ILE A 10 -4.06 -28.40 3.66
C ILE A 10 -4.43 -26.91 3.61
N ILE A 11 -4.65 -26.27 4.76
CA ILE A 11 -4.99 -24.84 4.83
C ILE A 11 -3.86 -24.00 4.24
N ALA A 12 -2.63 -24.19 4.69
CA ALA A 12 -1.50 -23.40 4.22
C ALA A 12 -1.24 -23.57 2.72
N HIS A 13 -1.35 -24.80 2.20
CA HIS A 13 -1.25 -25.06 0.76
C HIS A 13 -2.34 -24.34 -0.05
N ASN A 14 -3.58 -24.36 0.43
CA ASN A 14 -4.69 -23.65 -0.21
C ASN A 14 -4.46 -22.14 -0.19
N LEU A 15 -4.02 -21.57 0.95
CA LEU A 15 -3.73 -20.15 1.08
C LEU A 15 -2.60 -19.70 0.14
N LEU A 16 -1.51 -20.47 0.04
CA LEU A 16 -0.41 -20.18 -0.89
C LEU A 16 -0.87 -20.23 -2.36
N SER A 17 -1.66 -21.24 -2.71
CA SER A 17 -2.16 -21.40 -4.08
C SER A 17 -3.09 -20.27 -4.46
N GLU A 18 -4.03 -19.92 -3.57
CA GLU A 18 -4.91 -18.77 -3.76
C GLU A 18 -4.14 -17.45 -3.82
N PHE A 19 -3.09 -17.29 -2.98
CA PHE A 19 -2.23 -16.11 -3.04
C PHE A 19 -1.62 -15.96 -4.43
N CYS A 20 -1.03 -17.01 -5.00
CA CYS A 20 -0.41 -16.97 -6.32
C CYS A 20 -1.43 -16.54 -7.40
N ILE A 21 -2.61 -17.16 -7.41
CA ILE A 21 -3.69 -16.82 -8.35
C ILE A 21 -4.12 -15.36 -8.18
N LYS A 22 -4.40 -14.94 -6.95
CA LYS A 22 -4.86 -13.58 -6.64
C LYS A 22 -3.79 -12.55 -6.99
N PHE A 23 -2.53 -12.78 -6.63
CA PHE A 23 -1.42 -11.86 -6.92
C PHE A 23 -1.30 -11.59 -8.42
N SER A 24 -1.25 -12.64 -9.24
CA SER A 24 -1.15 -12.50 -10.71
C SER A 24 -2.35 -11.75 -11.30
N LYS A 25 -3.56 -12.11 -10.87
CA LYS A 25 -4.79 -11.43 -11.29
C LYS A 25 -4.73 -9.93 -10.95
N TYR A 26 -4.39 -9.60 -9.71
CA TYR A 26 -4.43 -8.22 -9.24
C TYR A 26 -3.31 -7.35 -9.79
N GLN A 27 -2.12 -7.90 -10.04
CA GLN A 27 -1.08 -7.20 -10.80
C GLN A 27 -1.61 -6.84 -12.19
N SER A 28 -2.14 -7.82 -12.91
CA SER A 28 -2.57 -7.63 -14.30
C SER A 28 -3.69 -6.59 -14.38
N GLN A 29 -4.64 -6.67 -13.45
CA GLN A 29 -5.70 -5.69 -13.29
C GLN A 29 -5.14 -4.30 -12.94
N LEU A 30 -4.22 -4.19 -11.99
CA LEU A 30 -3.63 -2.90 -11.60
C LEU A 30 -2.91 -2.23 -12.78
N LYS A 31 -2.10 -2.97 -13.53
CA LYS A 31 -1.43 -2.44 -14.73
C LYS A 31 -2.44 -1.98 -15.78
N SER A 32 -3.47 -2.77 -16.03
CA SER A 32 -4.53 -2.42 -16.98
C SER A 32 -5.29 -1.17 -16.54
N ASN A 33 -5.63 -1.07 -15.25
CA ASN A 33 -6.30 0.09 -14.69
C ASN A 33 -5.44 1.34 -14.85
N LEU A 34 -4.17 1.29 -14.45
CA LEU A 34 -3.25 2.43 -14.58
C LEU A 34 -3.09 2.87 -16.05
N ARG A 35 -2.92 1.92 -16.99
CA ARG A 35 -2.83 2.22 -18.43
C ARG A 35 -4.10 2.87 -18.99
N SER A 36 -5.28 2.55 -18.45
CA SER A 36 -6.53 3.21 -18.87
C SER A 36 -6.61 4.70 -18.52
N PHE A 37 -5.65 5.20 -17.72
CA PHE A 37 -5.46 6.63 -17.42
C PHE A 37 -4.09 7.13 -17.90
N ASP A 38 -3.52 6.51 -18.93
CA ASP A 38 -2.22 6.88 -19.51
C ASP A 38 -1.04 6.81 -18.50
N LEU A 39 -1.15 5.97 -17.47
CA LEU A 39 -0.08 5.69 -16.51
C LEU A 39 0.55 4.33 -16.81
N ASP A 40 1.71 4.30 -17.48
CA ASP A 40 2.48 3.06 -17.70
C ASP A 40 3.63 2.93 -16.71
N ILE A 41 3.42 2.14 -15.67
CA ILE A 41 4.41 1.93 -14.61
C ILE A 41 5.41 0.81 -14.90
N SER A 42 5.27 0.12 -16.03
CA SER A 42 6.05 -1.10 -16.34
C SER A 42 7.55 -0.90 -16.23
N LYS A 43 8.09 0.26 -16.64
CA LYS A 43 9.55 0.51 -16.66
C LYS A 43 10.16 0.70 -15.27
N ALA A 44 9.36 1.09 -14.27
CA ALA A 44 9.82 1.29 -12.89
C ALA A 44 10.00 -0.03 -12.12
N LEU A 45 9.38 -1.11 -12.59
CA LEU A 45 9.25 -2.35 -11.85
C LEU A 45 10.48 -3.26 -12.02
N PRO A 46 10.74 -4.17 -11.06
CA PRO A 46 11.67 -5.28 -11.26
C PRO A 46 11.40 -6.03 -12.55
N LYS A 47 12.45 -6.54 -13.19
CA LYS A 47 12.39 -7.14 -14.53
C LYS A 47 11.30 -8.22 -14.66
N VAL A 48 11.20 -9.11 -13.67
CA VAL A 48 10.13 -10.13 -13.54
C VAL A 48 8.70 -9.57 -13.55
N PHE A 49 8.53 -8.33 -13.10
CA PHE A 49 7.25 -7.64 -13.03
C PHE A 49 7.06 -6.64 -14.17
N GLN A 50 7.95 -6.50 -15.15
CA GLN A 50 7.74 -5.57 -16.26
C GLN A 50 6.73 -6.13 -17.27
N GLY A 51 6.80 -7.44 -17.54
CA GLY A 51 5.89 -8.20 -18.39
C GLY A 51 4.56 -8.56 -17.73
N ASN A 52 3.73 -9.34 -18.43
CA ASN A 52 2.45 -9.85 -17.91
C ASN A 52 2.56 -11.27 -17.34
N HIS A 53 3.69 -11.94 -17.58
CA HIS A 53 3.89 -13.35 -17.28
C HIS A 53 5.13 -13.52 -16.40
N PHE A 54 5.02 -14.48 -15.49
CA PHE A 54 6.05 -14.83 -14.52
C PHE A 54 5.65 -16.15 -13.86
N TYR A 55 6.68 -16.87 -13.41
CA TYR A 55 6.53 -18.10 -12.65
C TYR A 55 6.67 -17.82 -11.15
N MET A 56 5.82 -18.45 -10.33
CA MET A 56 5.91 -18.37 -8.86
C MET A 56 6.26 -19.72 -8.23
N GLU A 57 7.20 -19.72 -7.29
CA GLU A 57 7.41 -20.82 -6.33
C GLU A 57 7.07 -20.35 -4.93
N ALA A 58 5.99 -20.90 -4.35
CA ALA A 58 5.58 -20.57 -2.99
C ALA A 58 5.80 -21.75 -2.04
N VAL A 59 6.53 -21.53 -0.97
CA VAL A 59 6.97 -22.57 -0.03
C VAL A 59 6.51 -22.22 1.36
N TYR A 60 5.89 -23.16 2.07
CA TYR A 60 5.56 -23.01 3.49
C TYR A 60 6.34 -24.01 4.35
N SER A 61 6.93 -23.49 5.43
CA SER A 61 7.54 -24.30 6.47
C SER A 61 6.53 -24.61 7.57
N ILE A 62 6.33 -25.91 7.83
CA ILE A 62 5.46 -26.40 8.90
C ILE A 62 6.05 -26.08 10.28
N ASP A 63 7.34 -26.35 10.46
CA ASP A 63 8.01 -26.24 11.76
C ASP A 63 8.25 -24.79 12.16
N LYS A 64 8.62 -23.94 11.18
CA LYS A 64 8.97 -22.55 11.42
C LYS A 64 7.83 -21.58 11.17
N LYS A 65 6.75 -22.04 10.54
CA LYS A 65 5.61 -21.20 10.13
C LYS A 65 6.09 -19.97 9.35
N GLN A 66 6.88 -20.24 8.33
CA GLN A 66 7.44 -19.24 7.42
C GLN A 66 6.89 -19.47 6.02
N VAL A 67 6.85 -18.42 5.21
CA VAL A 67 6.46 -18.45 3.81
C VAL A 67 7.56 -17.82 2.98
N LEU A 68 7.96 -18.51 1.91
CA LEU A 68 8.84 -17.98 0.88
C LEU A 68 8.09 -17.95 -0.45
N ILE A 69 8.13 -16.84 -1.17
CA ILE A 69 7.51 -16.69 -2.48
C ILE A 69 8.57 -16.14 -3.42
N ASN A 70 8.98 -16.95 -4.38
CA ASN A 70 9.94 -16.57 -5.40
C ASN A 70 9.20 -16.31 -6.71
N PHE A 71 9.64 -15.30 -7.43
CA PHE A 71 9.14 -14.89 -8.72
C PHE A 71 10.29 -15.00 -9.73
N PHE A 72 9.98 -15.60 -10.87
CA PHE A 72 10.93 -15.78 -11.98
C PHE A 72 10.30 -15.27 -13.27
N GLU A 73 11.11 -14.71 -14.15
CA GLU A 73 10.70 -14.41 -15.52
C GLU A 73 10.26 -15.69 -16.23
N ASP A 74 9.10 -15.63 -16.88
CA ASP A 74 8.56 -16.74 -17.67
C ASP A 74 7.66 -16.19 -18.78
N ASN A 75 7.47 -16.98 -19.83
CA ASN A 75 6.59 -16.66 -20.95
C ASN A 75 5.12 -16.89 -20.61
N GLU A 76 4.82 -17.69 -19.59
CA GLU A 76 3.47 -17.97 -19.12
C GLU A 76 3.35 -17.72 -17.62
N THR A 77 2.16 -17.29 -17.18
CA THR A 77 1.88 -17.19 -15.75
C THR A 77 1.59 -18.59 -15.20
N SER A 78 2.49 -19.12 -14.40
CA SER A 78 2.29 -20.40 -13.72
C SER A 78 2.79 -20.34 -12.27
N TYR A 79 2.43 -21.33 -11.46
CA TYR A 79 2.92 -21.41 -10.10
C TYR A 79 3.06 -22.84 -9.61
N ARG A 80 3.93 -23.05 -8.62
CA ARG A 80 4.01 -24.27 -7.83
C ARG A 80 4.05 -23.93 -6.35
N THR A 81 3.42 -24.79 -5.56
CA THR A 81 3.42 -24.66 -4.10
C THR A 81 4.09 -25.87 -3.47
N PHE A 82 4.90 -25.62 -2.45
CA PHE A 82 5.68 -26.63 -1.74
C PHE A 82 5.44 -26.52 -0.24
N MET A 83 5.54 -27.66 0.43
CA MET A 83 5.39 -27.77 1.88
C MET A 83 6.60 -28.51 2.43
N GLY A 84 7.29 -27.93 3.41
CA GLY A 84 8.51 -28.48 3.96
C GLY A 84 8.54 -28.44 5.49
N ASN A 85 9.40 -29.29 6.05
CA ASN A 85 9.85 -29.18 7.45
C ASN A 85 11.16 -28.36 7.46
N GLY A 86 11.62 -27.91 8.62
CA GLY A 86 12.81 -27.05 8.72
C GLY A 86 12.55 -25.61 8.31
N GLU A 87 13.57 -24.85 7.92
CA GLU A 87 13.41 -23.49 7.41
C GLU A 87 12.88 -23.51 5.97
N VAL A 88 12.10 -22.50 5.55
CA VAL A 88 11.57 -22.50 4.17
C VAL A 88 12.65 -22.59 3.11
N ILE A 89 13.84 -22.04 3.37
CA ILE A 89 14.97 -22.07 2.43
C ILE A 89 15.56 -23.48 2.25
N ASP A 90 15.34 -24.38 3.20
CA ASP A 90 15.83 -25.77 3.13
C ASP A 90 15.17 -26.52 1.93
N TYR A 91 14.09 -26.00 1.33
CA TYR A 91 13.53 -26.55 0.08
C TYR A 91 14.50 -26.50 -1.11
N LEU A 92 15.49 -25.60 -1.07
CA LEU A 92 16.55 -25.50 -2.05
C LEU A 92 17.70 -26.48 -1.79
N ASP A 93 17.83 -26.97 -0.56
CA ASP A 93 18.88 -27.92 -0.17
C ASP A 93 18.34 -29.34 -0.13
N THR A 94 18.29 -29.97 -1.30
CA THR A 94 17.88 -31.38 -1.42
C THR A 94 18.86 -32.36 -0.76
N THR A 95 20.04 -31.90 -0.36
CA THR A 95 21.12 -32.73 0.20
C THR A 95 21.20 -32.67 1.73
N GLY A 96 20.59 -31.64 2.34
CA GLY A 96 20.66 -31.37 3.78
C GLY A 96 22.06 -30.98 4.27
N THR A 97 22.92 -30.46 3.40
CA THR A 97 24.33 -30.16 3.69
C THR A 97 24.55 -28.75 4.21
N TRP A 98 23.63 -27.81 4.01
CA TRP A 98 23.76 -26.48 4.61
C TRP A 98 23.74 -26.56 6.14
N SER A 99 24.76 -25.99 6.76
CA SER A 99 24.85 -25.90 8.22
C SER A 99 23.62 -25.20 8.81
N LYS A 100 23.13 -25.74 9.94
CA LYS A 100 22.03 -25.14 10.71
C LYS A 100 22.45 -23.92 11.54
N SER A 101 23.77 -23.74 11.76
CA SER A 101 24.30 -22.67 12.62
C SER A 101 24.73 -21.42 11.85
N ASN A 102 25.10 -21.56 10.59
CA ASN A 102 25.65 -20.46 9.78
C ASN A 102 24.68 -20.06 8.68
N THR A 103 24.30 -18.78 8.66
CA THR A 103 23.43 -18.17 7.66
C THR A 103 24.05 -16.86 7.18
N ALA A 104 23.99 -16.58 5.88
CA ALA A 104 24.49 -15.32 5.33
C ALA A 104 23.71 -14.13 5.90
N ILE A 105 22.38 -14.25 6.00
CA ILE A 105 21.53 -13.17 6.48
C ILE A 105 20.59 -13.69 7.55
N LYS A 106 20.61 -13.01 8.70
CA LYS A 106 19.71 -13.27 9.81
C LYS A 106 18.79 -12.08 10.03
N ALA A 107 17.50 -12.25 9.79
CA ALA A 107 16.47 -11.24 10.01
C ALA A 107 15.68 -11.57 11.28
N ILE A 108 15.69 -10.66 12.25
CA ILE A 108 15.07 -10.84 13.58
C ILE A 108 14.20 -9.63 13.89
N ASN A 109 12.88 -9.83 13.99
CA ASN A 109 11.87 -8.77 14.13
C ASN A 109 12.15 -7.55 13.23
N SER A 110 12.54 -7.81 11.98
CA SER A 110 13.08 -6.81 11.07
C SER A 110 12.41 -6.87 9.70
N ASN A 111 12.33 -5.72 9.04
CA ASN A 111 12.06 -5.63 7.61
C ASN A 111 13.41 -5.44 6.88
N VAL A 112 13.82 -6.43 6.09
CA VAL A 112 15.11 -6.43 5.37
C VAL A 112 14.83 -6.45 3.88
N ARG A 113 15.66 -5.78 3.10
CA ARG A 113 15.66 -5.95 1.66
C ARG A 113 17.09 -6.04 1.11
N ILE A 114 17.26 -6.86 0.08
CA ILE A 114 18.55 -7.17 -0.53
C ILE A 114 18.41 -7.07 -2.06
N GLU A 115 19.42 -6.54 -2.73
CA GLU A 115 19.44 -6.46 -4.20
C GLU A 115 20.84 -6.84 -4.72
N GLY A 116 20.89 -7.64 -5.78
CA GLY A 116 22.13 -7.96 -6.50
C GLY A 116 23.16 -8.74 -5.67
N MET A 117 22.72 -9.59 -4.74
CA MET A 117 23.60 -10.34 -3.85
C MET A 117 23.86 -11.75 -4.37
N THR A 118 25.11 -12.22 -4.23
CA THR A 118 25.51 -13.60 -4.47
C THR A 118 25.88 -14.28 -3.15
N ILE A 119 25.28 -15.44 -2.87
CA ILE A 119 25.52 -16.23 -1.66
C ILE A 119 26.10 -17.58 -2.06
N LYS A 120 27.25 -17.94 -1.49
CA LYS A 120 27.99 -19.17 -1.81
C LYS A 120 28.27 -20.00 -0.57
N ASP A 121 28.14 -21.32 -0.70
CA ASP A 121 28.50 -22.32 0.31
C ASP A 121 27.90 -22.12 1.72
N ILE A 122 26.83 -21.34 1.84
CA ILE A 122 26.18 -21.04 3.11
C ILE A 122 24.67 -20.93 2.93
N ARG A 123 23.93 -21.23 3.99
CA ARG A 123 22.49 -21.02 4.02
C ARG A 123 22.17 -19.54 3.77
N PRO A 124 21.29 -19.20 2.81
CA PRO A 124 20.99 -17.81 2.48
C PRO A 124 20.38 -17.02 3.63
N PHE A 125 19.30 -17.54 4.21
CA PHE A 125 18.45 -16.78 5.11
C PHE A 125 18.10 -17.56 6.36
N ARG A 126 17.95 -16.82 7.46
CA ARG A 126 17.24 -17.26 8.66
C ARG A 126 16.31 -16.15 9.13
N LEU A 127 15.04 -16.50 9.29
CA LEU A 127 13.99 -15.59 9.73
C LEU A 127 13.57 -15.94 11.16
N GLU A 128 13.60 -14.96 12.06
CA GLU A 128 13.13 -15.10 13.45
C GLU A 128 12.12 -14.00 13.78
N GLY A 129 11.11 -14.36 14.58
CA GLY A 129 10.07 -13.44 15.02
C GLY A 129 9.18 -12.92 13.89
N ASN A 130 8.67 -11.70 14.06
CA ASN A 130 7.75 -11.07 13.13
C ASN A 130 8.52 -10.28 12.05
N SER A 131 9.20 -11.01 11.16
CA SER A 131 10.12 -10.44 10.17
C SER A 131 9.60 -10.58 8.74
N GLU A 132 10.07 -9.67 7.89
CA GLU A 132 9.84 -9.65 6.45
C GLU A 132 11.19 -9.44 5.74
N LEU A 133 11.45 -10.21 4.69
CA LEU A 133 12.67 -10.08 3.89
C LEU A 133 12.28 -10.10 2.41
N TYR A 134 12.62 -9.03 1.69
CA TYR A 134 12.42 -8.91 0.25
C TYR A 134 13.77 -9.02 -0.44
N PHE A 135 13.84 -9.65 -1.60
CA PHE A 135 15.10 -9.71 -2.32
C PHE A 135 14.89 -9.67 -3.82
N GLN A 136 15.87 -9.13 -4.53
CA GLN A 136 15.87 -8.98 -5.98
C GLN A 136 17.23 -9.39 -6.54
N ASP A 137 17.22 -10.07 -7.69
CA ASP A 137 18.43 -10.50 -8.40
C ASP A 137 19.40 -11.30 -7.50
N LEU A 138 18.85 -12.20 -6.68
CA LEU A 138 19.63 -13.02 -5.75
C LEU A 138 20.18 -14.26 -6.45
N GLN A 139 21.49 -14.46 -6.36
CA GLN A 139 22.15 -15.68 -6.81
C GLN A 139 22.56 -16.53 -5.61
N ILE A 140 22.16 -17.81 -5.62
CA ILE A 140 22.50 -18.78 -4.58
C ILE A 140 23.22 -19.96 -5.22
N GLU A 141 24.41 -20.28 -4.72
CA GLU A 141 25.05 -21.56 -4.99
C GLU A 141 24.40 -22.64 -4.13
N LEU A 142 23.68 -23.56 -4.78
CA LEU A 142 23.03 -24.67 -4.13
C LEU A 142 24.08 -25.73 -3.75
N PRO A 143 23.82 -26.55 -2.71
CA PRO A 143 24.85 -27.50 -2.26
C PRO A 143 25.14 -28.65 -3.22
N ASN A 144 24.33 -28.83 -4.25
CA ASN A 144 24.61 -29.76 -5.35
C ASN A 144 25.53 -29.14 -6.42
N GLY A 145 26.12 -27.97 -6.15
CA GLY A 145 27.01 -27.23 -7.06
C GLY A 145 26.30 -26.51 -8.20
N LYS A 146 24.97 -26.41 -8.18
CA LYS A 146 24.20 -25.65 -9.17
C LYS A 146 23.89 -24.25 -8.66
N ASP A 147 23.92 -23.27 -9.54
CA ASP A 147 23.44 -21.92 -9.22
C ASP A 147 21.93 -21.82 -9.42
N LYS A 148 21.27 -21.07 -8.52
CA LYS A 148 19.88 -20.63 -8.68
C LYS A 148 19.81 -19.12 -8.58
N THR A 149 19.26 -18.50 -9.63
CA THR A 149 18.93 -17.07 -9.63
C THR A 149 17.45 -16.91 -9.29
N ILE A 150 17.16 -16.02 -8.35
CA ILE A 150 15.80 -15.60 -8.01
C ILE A 150 15.65 -14.13 -8.37
N ASP A 151 14.79 -13.84 -9.35
CA ASP A 151 14.62 -12.48 -9.88
C ASP A 151 13.96 -11.56 -8.85
N TYR A 152 12.94 -12.06 -8.16
CA TYR A 152 12.36 -11.38 -6.98
C TYR A 152 11.86 -12.39 -5.97
N GLY A 153 11.99 -12.10 -4.68
CA GLY A 153 11.57 -13.00 -3.62
C GLY A 153 11.05 -12.28 -2.38
N ILE A 154 10.14 -12.96 -1.68
CA ILE A 154 9.52 -12.48 -0.44
C ILE A 154 9.56 -13.61 0.58
N LEU A 155 10.18 -13.36 1.72
CA LEU A 155 10.28 -14.27 2.86
C LEU A 155 9.60 -13.64 4.08
N LEU A 156 8.60 -14.31 4.63
CA LEU A 156 7.71 -13.78 5.66
C LEU A 156 7.50 -14.80 6.79
N SER A 157 7.18 -14.30 7.98
CA SER A 157 6.44 -15.11 8.95
C SER A 157 5.04 -15.43 8.38
N PHE A 158 4.44 -16.55 8.79
CA PHE A 158 3.10 -16.90 8.34
C PHE A 158 2.04 -15.88 8.78
N GLU A 159 2.25 -15.23 9.93
CA GLU A 159 1.40 -14.14 10.41
C GLU A 159 1.40 -12.96 9.42
N LYS A 160 2.58 -12.49 8.98
CA LYS A 160 2.70 -11.45 7.95
C LYS A 160 2.13 -11.87 6.61
N PHE A 161 2.40 -13.10 6.20
CA PHE A 161 1.80 -13.63 4.99
C PHE A 161 0.26 -13.59 5.06
N TYR A 162 -0.32 -13.96 6.21
CA TYR A 162 -1.77 -13.96 6.36
C TYR A 162 -2.36 -12.54 6.40
N GLU A 163 -1.67 -11.57 7.00
CA GLU A 163 -2.02 -10.14 6.91
C GLU A 163 -2.04 -9.68 5.44
N ILE A 164 -0.98 -9.98 4.68
CA ILE A 164 -0.88 -9.64 3.26
C ILE A 164 -1.97 -10.33 2.43
N TYR A 165 -2.23 -11.62 2.69
CA TYR A 165 -3.24 -12.38 1.97
C TYR A 165 -4.65 -11.80 2.13
N LYS A 166 -4.99 -11.29 3.32
CA LYS A 166 -6.30 -10.65 3.58
C LYS A 166 -6.52 -9.37 2.77
N ASP A 167 -5.45 -8.64 2.43
CA ASP A 167 -5.49 -7.38 1.69
C ASP A 167 -4.49 -7.37 0.53
N ILE A 168 -4.53 -8.44 -0.27
CA ILE A 168 -3.56 -8.66 -1.34
C ILE A 168 -3.60 -7.58 -2.42
N ASN A 169 -4.76 -6.94 -2.65
CA ASN A 169 -4.91 -5.87 -3.63
C ASN A 169 -4.05 -4.67 -3.24
N ASN A 170 -4.18 -4.25 -1.97
CA ASN A 170 -3.41 -3.15 -1.42
C ASN A 170 -1.93 -3.51 -1.31
N PHE A 171 -1.60 -4.77 -1.02
CA PHE A 171 -0.21 -5.24 -1.05
C PHE A 171 0.41 -5.09 -2.45
N VAL A 172 -0.25 -5.59 -3.50
CA VAL A 172 0.22 -5.47 -4.89
C VAL A 172 0.35 -3.99 -5.27
N PHE A 173 -0.66 -3.17 -4.97
CA PHE A 173 -0.59 -1.73 -5.22
C PHE A 173 0.58 -1.08 -4.50
N THR A 174 0.76 -1.35 -3.20
CA THR A 174 1.85 -0.77 -2.40
C THR A 174 3.22 -1.18 -2.95
N LEU A 175 3.39 -2.46 -3.29
CA LEU A 175 4.62 -2.98 -3.89
C LEU A 175 4.95 -2.23 -5.18
N TYR A 176 3.99 -2.09 -6.09
CA TYR A 176 4.19 -1.45 -7.38
C TYR A 176 4.40 0.06 -7.25
N ASN A 177 3.63 0.70 -6.36
CA ASN A 177 3.71 2.12 -6.11
C ASN A 177 5.07 2.50 -5.49
N MET A 178 5.64 1.65 -4.61
CA MET A 178 6.99 1.87 -4.08
C MET A 178 8.02 2.00 -5.20
N TYR A 179 7.98 1.12 -6.21
CA TYR A 179 8.88 1.20 -7.37
C TYR A 179 8.56 2.41 -8.26
N TRP A 180 7.29 2.62 -8.62
CA TRP A 180 6.86 3.71 -9.48
C TRP A 180 7.24 5.10 -8.94
N MET A 181 6.94 5.36 -7.67
CA MET A 181 7.26 6.64 -7.03
C MET A 181 8.77 6.85 -6.94
N HIS A 182 9.49 5.78 -6.64
CA HIS A 182 10.93 5.82 -6.44
C HIS A 182 11.71 6.06 -7.76
N PHE A 183 11.30 5.44 -8.86
CA PHE A 183 12.11 5.40 -10.09
C PHE A 183 11.63 6.32 -11.23
N GLU A 184 10.32 6.63 -11.33
CA GLU A 184 9.78 7.35 -12.50
C GLU A 184 9.27 8.75 -12.14
N LYS A 185 8.32 8.86 -11.20
CA LYS A 185 7.56 10.12 -11.00
C LYS A 185 8.37 11.27 -10.36
N TYR A 186 9.34 10.95 -9.50
CA TYR A 186 10.14 11.98 -8.81
C TYR A 186 11.49 12.25 -9.47
N LYS A 187 11.88 11.45 -10.46
CA LYS A 187 13.06 11.70 -11.29
C LYS A 187 12.92 13.00 -12.09
N GLU A 188 11.75 13.20 -12.70
CA GLU A 188 11.43 14.41 -13.47
C GLU A 188 11.28 15.66 -12.57
N LYS A 189 10.58 15.55 -11.43
CA LYS A 189 10.38 16.68 -10.50
C LYS A 189 11.67 17.17 -9.83
N LEU A 190 12.68 16.31 -9.70
CA LEU A 190 13.94 16.64 -9.02
C LEU A 190 15.06 17.10 -9.97
N ASN A 191 14.84 17.16 -11.30
CA ASN A 191 15.84 17.60 -12.30
C ASN A 191 17.24 16.97 -12.10
N ALA A 192 17.31 15.72 -11.62
CA ALA A 192 18.54 15.17 -11.06
C ALA A 192 19.22 14.16 -12.00
N LYS A 193 20.55 14.27 -12.16
CA LYS A 193 21.41 13.21 -12.73
C LYS A 193 21.90 12.30 -11.60
N SER A 194 21.62 11.00 -11.70
CA SER A 194 22.32 9.86 -11.07
C SER A 194 22.92 10.05 -9.66
N SER A 195 22.06 10.33 -8.68
CA SER A 195 22.25 9.95 -7.25
C SER A 195 20.88 9.83 -6.57
N GLU A 196 19.94 9.15 -7.25
CA GLU A 196 18.49 9.35 -7.20
C GLU A 196 17.79 8.87 -5.90
N GLN A 197 18.37 7.90 -5.17
CA GLN A 197 17.80 7.36 -3.91
C GLN A 197 17.95 8.30 -2.70
N TYR A 198 19.07 9.01 -2.58
CA TYR A 198 19.37 9.84 -1.40
C TYR A 198 18.45 11.07 -1.33
N ASN A 199 18.20 11.70 -2.47
CA ASN A 199 17.36 12.91 -2.57
C ASN A 199 15.88 12.61 -2.30
N HIS A 200 15.37 11.44 -2.69
CA HIS A 200 13.98 11.05 -2.43
C HIS A 200 13.74 10.77 -0.94
N VAL A 201 14.64 10.05 -0.27
CA VAL A 201 14.57 9.81 1.18
C VAL A 201 14.57 11.14 1.95
N GLN A 202 15.47 12.06 1.62
CA GLN A 202 15.53 13.38 2.25
C GLN A 202 14.27 14.21 2.01
N TYR A 203 13.68 14.12 0.81
CA TYR A 203 12.40 14.76 0.51
C TYR A 203 11.30 14.25 1.44
N ILE A 204 11.15 12.93 1.59
CA ILE A 204 10.14 12.33 2.46
C ILE A 204 10.38 12.71 3.92
N GLU A 205 11.63 12.68 4.39
CA GLU A 205 11.99 13.12 5.74
C GLU A 205 11.60 14.58 6.00
N ARG A 206 11.82 15.46 5.02
CA ARG A 206 11.39 16.86 5.09
C ARG A 206 9.87 16.99 5.15
N VAL A 207 9.15 16.23 4.32
CA VAL A 207 7.67 16.22 4.32
C VAL A 207 7.15 15.72 5.67
N LEU A 208 7.69 14.65 6.23
CA LEU A 208 7.33 14.13 7.56
C LEU A 208 7.54 15.16 8.65
N LYS A 209 8.66 15.89 8.62
CA LYS A 209 8.91 16.99 9.57
C LYS A 209 7.90 18.13 9.40
N GLN A 210 7.50 18.46 8.17
CA GLN A 210 6.46 19.45 7.93
C GLN A 210 5.09 18.96 8.42
N MET A 211 4.75 17.67 8.26
CA MET A 211 3.50 17.10 8.78
C MET A 211 3.34 17.32 10.28
N GLU A 212 4.43 17.28 11.06
CA GLU A 212 4.38 17.59 12.50
C GLU A 212 3.89 19.01 12.77
N PHE A 213 4.29 19.98 11.95
CA PHE A 213 3.78 21.33 12.06
C PHE A 213 2.32 21.41 11.60
N TYR A 214 2.00 20.96 10.38
CA TYR A 214 0.67 21.13 9.79
C TYR A 214 -0.44 20.34 10.51
N PHE A 215 -0.12 19.20 11.12
CA PHE A 215 -1.14 18.32 11.71
C PHE A 215 -1.36 18.57 13.21
N TYR A 216 -0.38 19.13 13.92
CA TYR A 216 -0.42 19.27 15.37
C TYR A 216 -0.46 20.72 15.86
N GLU A 217 0.02 21.68 15.04
CA GLU A 217 -0.08 23.09 15.38
C GLU A 217 -1.41 23.71 14.96
N LYS A 218 -1.66 24.94 15.45
CA LYS A 218 -2.86 25.70 15.09
C LYS A 218 -2.80 26.24 13.66
N VAL A 219 -2.92 25.35 12.68
CA VAL A 219 -2.83 25.69 11.26
C VAL A 219 -4.23 25.80 10.63
N PRO A 220 -4.54 26.87 9.86
CA PRO A 220 -5.80 27.01 9.13
C PRO A 220 -6.03 25.90 8.08
N GLU A 221 -7.30 25.57 7.78
CA GLU A 221 -7.69 24.49 6.84
C GLU A 221 -7.01 24.69 5.49
N LYS A 222 -7.14 25.90 4.96
CA LYS A 222 -6.52 26.32 3.71
C LYS A 222 -5.00 26.05 3.64
N GLN A 223 -4.27 26.22 4.74
CA GLN A 223 -2.84 25.95 4.76
C GLN A 223 -2.53 24.45 4.77
N ILE A 224 -3.42 23.64 5.35
CA ILE A 224 -3.34 22.18 5.25
C ILE A 224 -3.65 21.76 3.81
N ASP A 225 -4.67 22.34 3.18
CA ASP A 225 -5.03 22.06 1.78
C ASP A 225 -3.86 22.42 0.84
N ASP A 226 -3.27 23.60 1.02
CA ASP A 226 -2.10 24.04 0.26
C ASP A 226 -0.92 23.09 0.50
N PHE A 227 -0.72 22.59 1.73
CA PHE A 227 0.32 21.60 2.03
C PHE A 227 0.10 20.25 1.31
N PHE A 228 -1.13 19.71 1.28
CA PHE A 228 -1.43 18.48 0.53
C PHE A 228 -1.31 18.70 -0.98
N LYS A 229 -1.72 19.87 -1.47
CA LYS A 229 -1.59 20.25 -2.88
C LYS A 229 -0.12 20.32 -3.31
N ASP A 230 0.74 20.87 -2.49
CA ASP A 230 2.18 20.97 -2.75
C ASP A 230 2.89 19.62 -2.58
N ASN A 231 2.28 18.71 -1.83
CA ASN A 231 2.82 17.39 -1.52
C ASN A 231 1.83 16.25 -1.87
N PRO A 232 1.42 16.10 -3.15
CA PRO A 232 0.44 15.09 -3.57
C PRO A 232 0.92 13.65 -3.29
N TYR A 233 2.24 13.49 -3.12
CA TYR A 233 2.89 12.30 -2.59
C TYR A 233 2.20 11.72 -1.35
N ILE A 234 1.77 12.57 -0.42
CA ILE A 234 1.16 12.14 0.84
C ILE A 234 -0.11 11.38 0.52
N SER A 235 -0.97 11.95 -0.34
CA SER A 235 -2.22 11.28 -0.75
C SER A 235 -1.93 9.99 -1.50
N GLU A 236 -0.90 9.97 -2.35
CA GLU A 236 -0.54 8.78 -3.13
C GLU A 236 -0.10 7.61 -2.25
N VAL A 237 0.76 7.86 -1.27
CA VAL A 237 1.24 6.84 -0.34
C VAL A 237 0.17 6.43 0.67
N THR A 238 -0.54 7.39 1.23
CA THR A 238 -1.35 7.14 2.45
C THR A 238 -2.80 6.77 2.15
N LEU A 239 -3.33 7.25 1.02
CA LEU A 239 -4.71 6.99 0.58
C LEU A 239 -4.78 5.93 -0.51
N GLY A 240 -3.66 5.64 -1.17
CA GLY A 240 -3.59 4.70 -2.28
C GLY A 240 -4.25 5.22 -3.56
N LEU A 241 -4.22 6.54 -3.75
CA LEU A 241 -4.80 7.21 -4.90
C LEU A 241 -3.69 7.68 -5.85
N VAL A 242 -3.97 7.77 -7.14
CA VAL A 242 -3.06 8.35 -8.13
C VAL A 242 -3.76 9.49 -8.86
N ASP A 243 -3.02 10.25 -9.67
CA ASP A 243 -3.53 11.38 -10.45
C ASP A 243 -4.41 12.37 -9.65
N ILE A 244 -3.89 12.84 -8.51
CA ILE A 244 -4.61 13.77 -7.62
C ILE A 244 -4.89 15.10 -8.35
N LYS A 245 -6.17 15.46 -8.48
CA LYS A 245 -6.65 16.75 -9.01
C LYS A 245 -7.16 17.60 -7.85
N SER A 246 -6.40 18.62 -7.46
CA SER A 246 -6.85 19.63 -6.48
C SER A 246 -7.68 20.73 -7.13
N GLN A 247 -8.48 21.46 -6.33
CA GLN A 247 -9.25 22.65 -6.76
C GLN A 247 -10.32 22.35 -7.83
N VAL A 248 -10.88 21.15 -7.81
CA VAL A 248 -11.95 20.76 -8.73
C VAL A 248 -13.24 21.51 -8.35
N VAL A 249 -13.85 22.18 -9.33
CA VAL A 249 -15.13 22.88 -9.13
C VAL A 249 -16.25 22.12 -9.83
N LEU A 250 -17.20 21.62 -9.03
CA LEU A 250 -18.42 20.95 -9.46
C LEU A 250 -19.50 22.02 -9.70
N LYS A 251 -19.74 22.36 -10.97
CA LYS A 251 -20.70 23.40 -11.35
C LYS A 251 -22.14 22.96 -11.09
N ASP A 252 -22.92 23.74 -10.35
CA ASP A 252 -24.33 23.44 -10.06
C ASP A 252 -25.24 23.83 -11.25
N VAL A 253 -25.13 23.07 -12.35
CA VAL A 253 -25.85 23.39 -13.60
C VAL A 253 -27.36 23.23 -13.48
N LEU A 254 -27.83 22.44 -12.52
CA LEU A 254 -29.26 22.24 -12.25
C LEU A 254 -29.81 23.14 -11.12
N LYS A 255 -28.94 23.96 -10.49
CA LYS A 255 -29.29 24.83 -9.35
C LYS A 255 -29.87 24.08 -8.15
N MET A 256 -29.46 22.82 -7.95
CA MET A 256 -29.98 21.95 -6.88
C MET A 256 -29.30 22.23 -5.53
N TYR A 257 -28.09 22.76 -5.55
CA TYR A 257 -27.26 22.99 -4.37
C TYR A 257 -27.20 24.48 -3.99
N GLY A 258 -27.66 25.36 -4.89
CA GLY A 258 -27.69 26.81 -4.72
C GLY A 258 -26.33 27.49 -4.92
N GLN A 259 -25.26 26.70 -5.05
CA GLN A 259 -23.89 27.16 -5.29
C GLN A 259 -23.04 26.05 -5.90
N ASP A 260 -21.95 26.42 -6.57
CA ASP A 260 -20.93 25.48 -7.02
C ASP A 260 -20.29 24.77 -5.83
N LEU A 261 -20.10 23.47 -5.95
CA LEU A 261 -19.46 22.65 -4.92
C LEU A 261 -17.96 22.53 -5.19
N LYS A 262 -17.16 22.53 -4.13
CA LYS A 262 -15.69 22.52 -4.22
C LYS A 262 -15.12 21.49 -3.23
N PRO A 263 -15.01 20.21 -3.61
CA PRO A 263 -14.18 19.29 -2.85
C PRO A 263 -12.72 19.73 -2.90
N ASP A 264 -11.94 19.36 -1.90
CA ASP A 264 -10.53 19.75 -1.86
C ASP A 264 -9.71 19.07 -2.96
N ALA A 265 -9.97 17.77 -3.18
CA ALA A 265 -9.35 17.01 -4.25
C ALA A 265 -10.22 15.85 -4.77
N LEU A 266 -9.89 15.39 -5.98
CA LEU A 266 -10.27 14.09 -6.51
C LEU A 266 -9.00 13.26 -6.74
N GLY A 267 -9.02 11.99 -6.39
CA GLY A 267 -7.93 11.06 -6.70
C GLY A 267 -8.45 9.78 -7.31
N LEU A 268 -7.72 9.23 -8.27
CA LEU A 268 -8.05 7.96 -8.88
C LEU A 268 -7.64 6.81 -7.96
N ASP A 269 -8.57 5.94 -7.61
CA ASP A 269 -8.28 4.65 -6.98
C ASP A 269 -7.94 3.63 -8.08
N PRO A 270 -6.66 3.23 -8.22
CA PRO A 270 -6.24 2.33 -9.28
C PRO A 270 -6.58 0.86 -8.96
N VAL A 271 -6.92 0.53 -7.71
CA VAL A 271 -7.37 -0.81 -7.32
C VAL A 271 -8.81 -1.01 -7.79
N ASN A 272 -9.67 -0.03 -7.53
CA ASN A 272 -11.08 -0.10 -7.88
C ASN A 272 -11.42 0.49 -9.26
N ASN A 273 -10.45 1.15 -9.91
CA ASN A 273 -10.64 1.87 -11.18
C ASN A 273 -11.74 2.94 -11.08
N ARG A 274 -11.71 3.76 -10.03
CA ARG A 274 -12.74 4.78 -9.78
C ARG A 274 -12.15 6.04 -9.18
N TRP A 275 -12.67 7.19 -9.58
CA TRP A 275 -12.40 8.45 -8.90
C TRP A 275 -12.99 8.46 -7.49
N THR A 276 -12.21 8.96 -6.55
CA THR A 276 -12.52 9.09 -5.13
C THR A 276 -12.46 10.57 -4.74
N ILE A 277 -13.48 11.04 -4.03
CA ILE A 277 -13.55 12.42 -3.54
C ILE A 277 -12.80 12.52 -2.22
N ILE A 278 -11.96 13.55 -2.07
CA ILE A 278 -11.17 13.81 -0.87
C ILE A 278 -11.60 15.15 -0.29
N ASP A 279 -11.81 15.19 1.02
CA ASP A 279 -12.08 16.42 1.77
C ASP A 279 -11.28 16.39 3.08
N TYR A 280 -10.55 17.47 3.34
CA TYR A 280 -9.72 17.67 4.51
C TYR A 280 -10.50 18.50 5.54
N LYS A 281 -10.31 18.19 6.82
CA LYS A 281 -10.82 19.01 7.92
C LYS A 281 -9.68 19.45 8.80
N LEU A 282 -9.83 20.63 9.40
CA LEU A 282 -8.89 21.17 10.39
C LEU A 282 -8.49 20.13 11.44
N GLY A 283 -7.17 19.98 11.62
CA GLY A 283 -6.61 19.13 12.68
C GLY A 283 -6.80 19.71 14.08
N ASN A 284 -7.07 21.00 14.15
CA ASN A 284 -6.91 21.80 15.35
C ASN A 284 -8.24 22.08 16.09
N LYS A 285 -9.07 21.06 16.28
CA LYS A 285 -9.72 20.97 17.59
C LYS A 285 -8.65 20.41 18.53
N LYS A 286 -7.93 21.31 19.21
CA LYS A 286 -7.15 20.99 20.43
C LYS A 286 -7.93 20.18 21.46
N ASN A 287 -9.23 19.97 21.24
CA ASN A 287 -10.07 19.00 21.89
C ASN A 287 -11.30 18.72 20.97
N ILE A 288 -11.26 17.64 20.18
CA ILE A 288 -12.46 16.79 20.14
C ILE A 288 -12.77 16.31 21.58
N VAL A 289 -11.74 16.29 22.43
CA VAL A 289 -11.68 15.88 23.83
C VAL A 289 -12.19 16.95 24.82
N LYS A 290 -13.51 17.02 25.10
CA LYS A 290 -14.01 17.68 26.33
C LYS A 290 -14.26 16.66 27.43
N GLY A 291 -13.19 16.11 28.00
CA GLY A 291 -13.29 15.07 29.05
C GLY A 291 -13.94 13.76 28.56
N ALA A 292 -13.92 12.71 29.40
CA ALA A 292 -14.27 11.33 29.01
C ALA A 292 -15.61 11.18 28.24
N ASN A 293 -16.62 12.01 28.53
CA ASN A 293 -17.93 11.95 27.85
C ASN A 293 -18.08 12.96 26.69
N GLY A 294 -17.30 14.05 26.65
CA GLY A 294 -17.38 15.05 25.57
C GLY A 294 -16.56 14.70 24.34
N VAL A 295 -15.58 13.77 24.49
CA VAL A 295 -14.74 13.24 23.39
C VAL A 295 -15.59 12.61 22.29
N ARG A 296 -16.44 11.66 22.67
CA ARG A 296 -17.27 10.89 21.74
C ARG A 296 -18.24 11.79 20.97
N ALA A 297 -18.88 12.74 21.65
CA ALA A 297 -19.86 13.64 21.03
C ALA A 297 -19.23 14.58 19.98
N SER A 298 -18.07 15.16 20.26
CA SER A 298 -17.40 16.08 19.30
C SER A 298 -16.79 15.33 18.11
N LEU A 299 -16.33 14.08 18.31
CA LEU A 299 -15.82 13.21 17.25
C LEU A 299 -16.96 12.83 16.32
N MET A 300 -18.05 12.33 16.90
CA MET A 300 -19.26 11.96 16.16
C MET A 300 -19.81 13.13 15.36
N SER A 301 -19.92 14.33 15.95
CA SER A 301 -20.36 15.53 15.24
C SER A 301 -19.46 15.82 14.04
N SER A 302 -18.13 15.87 14.25
CA SER A 302 -17.19 16.24 13.20
C SER A 302 -17.16 15.20 12.06
N VAL A 303 -17.26 13.91 12.38
CA VAL A 303 -17.38 12.83 11.38
C VAL A 303 -18.71 12.91 10.63
N SER A 304 -19.81 13.26 11.31
CA SER A 304 -21.14 13.37 10.69
C SER A 304 -21.24 14.57 9.76
N ASP A 305 -20.64 15.70 10.14
CA ASP A 305 -20.55 16.89 9.29
C ASP A 305 -19.75 16.60 8.02
N LEU A 306 -18.60 15.92 8.17
CA LEU A 306 -17.76 15.49 7.05
C LEU A 306 -18.48 14.47 6.16
N GLU A 307 -19.21 13.52 6.75
CA GLU A 307 -20.04 12.56 6.01
C GLU A 307 -21.12 13.27 5.19
N ALA A 308 -21.82 14.25 5.77
CA ALA A 308 -22.85 15.02 5.10
C ALA A 308 -22.27 15.81 3.92
N GLN A 309 -21.13 16.47 4.11
CA GLN A 309 -20.45 17.22 3.06
C GLN A 309 -20.01 16.31 1.90
N LEU A 310 -19.32 15.21 2.21
CA LEU A 310 -18.88 14.24 1.20
C LEU A 310 -20.04 13.55 0.50
N ARG A 311 -21.16 13.31 1.20
CA ARG A 311 -22.40 12.80 0.60
C ARG A 311 -22.97 13.79 -0.41
N THR A 312 -22.96 15.09 -0.14
CA THR A 312 -23.39 16.10 -1.09
C THR A 312 -22.54 16.06 -2.37
N TYR A 313 -21.21 16.01 -2.24
CA TYR A 313 -20.32 15.88 -3.41
C TYR A 313 -20.52 14.56 -4.16
N ARG A 314 -20.75 13.47 -3.44
CA ARG A 314 -21.02 12.16 -4.05
C ARG A 314 -22.33 12.21 -4.86
N ASN A 315 -23.39 12.78 -4.30
CA ASN A 315 -24.71 12.88 -4.91
C ASN A 315 -24.70 13.80 -6.15
N TYR A 316 -23.78 14.77 -6.23
CA TYR A 316 -23.58 15.56 -7.45
C TYR A 316 -23.38 14.67 -8.68
N PHE A 317 -22.57 13.61 -8.54
CA PHE A 317 -22.29 12.67 -9.62
C PHE A 317 -23.39 11.64 -9.84
N ASP A 318 -24.51 11.67 -9.11
CA ASP A 318 -25.66 10.78 -9.38
C ASP A 318 -26.50 11.25 -10.58
N ASP A 319 -26.49 12.54 -10.88
CA ASP A 319 -27.17 13.13 -12.04
C ASP A 319 -26.31 13.08 -13.31
N SER A 320 -26.88 12.64 -14.43
CA SER A 320 -26.16 12.54 -15.71
C SER A 320 -25.76 13.90 -16.28
N THR A 321 -26.57 14.93 -16.08
CA THR A 321 -26.32 16.29 -16.56
C THR A 321 -25.12 16.90 -15.85
N HIS A 322 -25.02 16.71 -14.53
CA HIS A 322 -23.84 17.10 -13.75
C HIS A 322 -22.58 16.35 -14.23
N ARG A 323 -22.67 15.03 -14.45
CA ARG A 323 -21.53 14.24 -14.96
C ARG A 323 -21.07 14.69 -16.34
N GLU A 324 -22.01 14.96 -17.25
CA GLU A 324 -21.70 15.40 -18.61
C GLU A 324 -21.06 16.81 -18.60
N SER A 325 -21.62 17.73 -17.82
CA SER A 325 -21.02 19.06 -17.61
C SER A 325 -19.61 18.97 -17.02
N PHE A 326 -19.41 18.08 -16.05
CA PHE A 326 -18.11 17.83 -15.44
C PHE A 326 -17.10 17.27 -16.45
N LEU A 327 -17.49 16.26 -17.23
CA LEU A 327 -16.66 15.65 -18.26
C LEU A 327 -16.22 16.67 -19.31
N ASN A 328 -17.17 17.46 -19.83
CA ASN A 328 -16.91 18.47 -20.86
C ASN A 328 -15.92 19.55 -20.37
N LYS A 329 -15.96 19.89 -19.06
CA LYS A 329 -15.08 20.90 -18.48
C LYS A 329 -13.69 20.36 -18.13
N ASN A 330 -13.60 19.15 -17.57
CA ASN A 330 -12.37 18.65 -16.96
C ASN A 330 -11.65 17.59 -17.82
N GLY A 331 -12.30 17.04 -18.85
CA GLY A 331 -11.71 16.06 -19.75
C GLY A 331 -11.65 14.63 -19.21
N PHE A 332 -12.23 14.35 -18.04
CA PHE A 332 -12.32 13.00 -17.47
C PHE A 332 -13.67 12.74 -16.81
N SER A 333 -14.08 11.47 -16.78
CA SER A 333 -15.38 11.05 -16.25
C SER A 333 -15.28 10.51 -14.82
N VAL A 334 -16.18 10.95 -13.95
CA VAL A 334 -16.39 10.36 -12.62
C VAL A 334 -17.68 9.53 -12.64
N SER A 335 -17.58 8.27 -12.21
CA SER A 335 -18.72 7.36 -12.18
C SER A 335 -19.79 7.80 -11.17
N LYS A 336 -21.03 7.35 -11.36
CA LYS A 336 -22.12 7.51 -10.39
C LYS A 336 -21.72 7.00 -9.00
N GLY A 337 -22.03 7.77 -7.95
CA GLY A 337 -21.76 7.41 -6.56
C GLY A 337 -20.29 7.05 -6.28
N PRO A 338 -19.33 7.96 -6.52
CA PRO A 338 -17.91 7.71 -6.22
C PRO A 338 -17.68 7.44 -4.73
N ASN A 339 -16.57 6.78 -4.42
CA ASN A 339 -16.11 6.62 -3.04
C ASN A 339 -15.63 7.97 -2.50
N THR A 340 -15.61 8.11 -1.18
CA THR A 340 -15.15 9.32 -0.51
C THR A 340 -14.18 8.99 0.62
N ILE A 341 -13.19 9.86 0.78
CA ILE A 341 -12.23 9.82 1.88
C ILE A 341 -12.23 11.17 2.57
N GLY A 342 -12.65 11.18 3.83
CA GLY A 342 -12.47 12.30 4.72
C GLY A 342 -11.14 12.19 5.47
N ILE A 343 -10.42 13.30 5.62
CA ILE A 343 -9.27 13.38 6.51
C ILE A 343 -9.62 14.28 7.68
N ILE A 344 -9.50 13.73 8.89
CA ILE A 344 -9.89 14.43 10.11
C ILE A 344 -8.69 14.56 11.04
N GLY A 345 -8.85 15.41 12.06
CA GLY A 345 -7.85 15.71 13.06
C GLY A 345 -7.21 14.53 13.78
N TYR A 346 -6.39 14.87 14.77
CA TYR A 346 -5.72 13.88 15.60
C TYR A 346 -6.70 13.06 16.43
N VAL A 347 -6.54 11.73 16.40
CA VAL A 347 -7.24 10.79 17.30
C VAL A 347 -6.20 10.17 18.22
N ASP A 348 -6.28 10.46 19.51
CA ASP A 348 -5.37 9.91 20.51
C ASP A 348 -5.62 8.41 20.78
N GLU A 349 -4.65 7.76 21.42
CA GLU A 349 -4.70 6.33 21.74
C GLU A 349 -5.90 5.95 22.62
N THR A 350 -6.38 6.85 23.47
CA THR A 350 -7.53 6.57 24.34
C THR A 350 -8.85 6.60 23.58
N SER A 351 -8.90 7.33 22.47
CA SER A 351 -10.08 7.53 21.61
C SER A 351 -10.10 6.63 20.39
N ILE A 352 -9.02 5.86 20.14
CA ILE A 352 -8.85 5.06 18.92
C ILE A 352 -9.94 3.98 18.78
N LYS A 353 -10.31 3.34 19.89
CA LYS A 353 -11.33 2.30 19.92
C LYS A 353 -12.72 2.86 19.60
N ASP A 354 -13.04 4.03 20.17
CA ASP A 354 -14.31 4.71 19.89
C ASP A 354 -14.39 5.17 18.43
N PHE A 355 -13.27 5.62 17.87
CA PHE A 355 -13.16 5.97 16.45
C PHE A 355 -13.37 4.74 15.57
N GLU A 356 -12.73 3.62 15.87
CA GLU A 356 -12.88 2.36 15.13
C GLU A 356 -14.31 1.82 15.20
N GLU A 357 -14.94 1.84 16.39
CA GLU A 357 -16.35 1.49 16.58
C GLU A 357 -17.26 2.38 15.72
N LEU A 358 -17.08 3.71 15.80
CA LEU A 358 -17.84 4.67 14.98
C LEU A 358 -17.68 4.40 13.48
N MET A 359 -16.46 4.14 13.02
CA MET A 359 -16.19 3.86 11.60
C MET A 359 -16.76 2.52 11.15
N SER A 360 -16.92 1.55 12.05
CA SER A 360 -17.53 0.26 11.72
C SER A 360 -19.03 0.37 11.39
N GLU A 361 -19.70 1.41 11.89
CA GLU A 361 -21.11 1.71 11.62
C GLU A 361 -21.32 2.54 10.34
N LYS A 362 -20.24 3.09 9.77
CA LYS A 362 -20.31 3.95 8.59
C LYS A 362 -20.49 3.16 7.30
N PRO A 363 -21.17 3.75 6.30
CA PRO A 363 -21.38 3.07 5.03
C PRO A 363 -20.06 2.90 4.27
N GLN A 364 -19.94 1.81 3.49
CA GLN A 364 -18.71 1.43 2.80
C GLN A 364 -18.14 2.51 1.86
N TRP A 365 -18.98 3.39 1.31
CA TRP A 365 -18.53 4.48 0.41
C TRP A 365 -17.82 5.61 1.17
N PHE A 366 -17.94 5.69 2.49
CA PHE A 366 -17.39 6.74 3.34
C PHE A 366 -16.26 6.20 4.21
N LYS A 367 -15.03 6.64 3.92
CA LYS A 367 -13.85 6.33 4.71
C LYS A 367 -13.34 7.59 5.39
N VAL A 368 -12.87 7.46 6.63
CA VAL A 368 -12.23 8.57 7.35
C VAL A 368 -10.86 8.14 7.85
N LEU A 369 -9.86 8.99 7.69
CA LEU A 369 -8.50 8.78 8.19
C LEU A 369 -8.06 9.94 9.08
N PRO A 370 -7.62 9.67 10.33
CA PRO A 370 -6.98 10.67 11.18
C PRO A 370 -5.60 11.09 10.64
N TYR A 371 -5.18 12.32 10.91
CA TYR A 371 -3.84 12.81 10.52
C TYR A 371 -2.69 11.96 11.09
N ASN A 372 -2.82 11.43 12.31
CA ASN A 372 -1.82 10.53 12.88
C ASN A 372 -1.71 9.20 12.11
N TYR A 373 -2.80 8.70 11.52
CA TYR A 373 -2.74 7.52 10.66
C TYR A 373 -2.02 7.82 9.34
N ILE A 374 -2.24 8.99 8.77
CA ILE A 374 -1.53 9.47 7.57
C ILE A 374 -0.03 9.57 7.85
N LYS A 375 0.36 10.19 8.98
CA LYS A 375 1.77 10.28 9.41
C LYS A 375 2.40 8.90 9.60
N ALA A 376 1.75 8.01 10.35
CA ALA A 376 2.26 6.66 10.59
C ALA A 376 2.48 5.87 9.28
N LYS A 377 1.55 5.98 8.32
CA LYS A 377 1.72 5.35 7.00
C LYS A 377 2.92 5.90 6.23
N MET A 378 3.16 7.22 6.30
CA MET A 378 4.33 7.85 5.70
C MET A 378 5.63 7.40 6.36
N GLU A 379 5.67 7.25 7.69
CA GLU A 379 6.83 6.74 8.42
C GLU A 379 7.14 5.29 8.04
N VAL A 380 6.12 4.43 7.97
CA VAL A 380 6.25 3.05 7.48
C VAL A 380 6.78 3.04 6.04
N HIS A 381 6.28 3.93 5.19
CA HIS A 381 6.74 4.02 3.81
C HIS A 381 8.20 4.49 3.70
N LEU A 382 8.60 5.50 4.48
CA LEU A 382 9.99 5.94 4.55
C LEU A 382 10.92 4.81 5.01
N SER A 383 10.51 4.04 6.02
CA SER A 383 11.26 2.87 6.49
C SER A 383 11.47 1.85 5.36
N LYS A 384 10.39 1.54 4.61
CA LYS A 384 10.45 0.65 3.44
C LYS A 384 11.38 1.17 2.34
N ILE A 385 11.36 2.47 2.05
CA ILE A 385 12.25 3.09 1.05
C ILE A 385 13.71 3.12 1.52
N LYS A 386 13.97 3.41 2.80
CA LYS A 386 15.33 3.39 3.34
C LYS A 386 15.97 2.00 3.22
N ASN A 387 15.16 0.95 3.29
CA ASN A 387 15.59 -0.42 3.06
C ASN A 387 15.74 -0.79 1.57
N LEU A 388 15.38 0.10 0.62
CA LEU A 388 15.74 -0.06 -0.81
C LEU A 388 17.22 0.29 -1.09
N ARG A 389 17.96 0.76 -0.09
CA ARG A 389 19.42 0.99 -0.13
C ARG A 389 20.16 -0.29 0.24
#